data_AF-A0A9X5UB71-F1
#
_entry.id   AF-A0A9X5UB71-F1
#
_cell.length_a   1.000
_cell.length_b   1.000
_cell.length_c   1.000
_cell.angle_alpha   90.00
_cell.angle_beta   90.00
_cell.angle_gamma   90.00
#
_symmetry.space_group_name_H-M   'P 1'
#
loop_
_entity.id
_entity.type
_entity.pdbx_description
1 polymer ?
#
loop_
_entity_poly.entity_id
_entity_poly.type
_entity_poly.pdbx_seq_one_letter_code
_entity_poly.pdbx_strand_id
1 'polypeptide(L)'
;MGTRVVESSVMSLSWIPSEAIRGFGKVPFSLGVSHYDEPLPAQIDDFEALRGADRFRFANRLSAAATFGDDGELLAFRYTGGAVTGSTTVRLGGLGATFAGVAMPDIQAEPVVGDGWVRFTQTGGGRTALPLPRQTARPPYFRLQSPVTWSTLSLTLFADGRAEYDLVGASTFPRHWVYDAAGHLVLKSGITDWSSWTSQPSWRHTPWGDEDSPALVVAAETALERELSHHIMRAGRRPQVDNLAAGTELVRQGTPGDALFLLLDGVLGVDVDGTRIAEVGPGAIVGERSLLEGGLRTATLTALTAVRVARAGRDAVDLAALAQLARGHRREEGDGAPGETGPRGAVSAATPAARRESVTA
;
A
#
# COMPACT_ATOMS: atom_id res chain seq x y z
N MET A 1 -17.56 17.16 35.94
CA MET A 1 -17.27 16.05 35.03
C MET A 1 -16.01 16.42 34.30
N GLY A 2 -14.99 15.57 34.39
CA GLY A 2 -13.77 15.70 33.62
C GLY A 2 -14.04 15.46 32.14
N THR A 3 -13.15 15.99 31.32
CA THR A 3 -13.15 15.74 29.88
C THR A 3 -11.73 15.38 29.45
N ARG A 4 -11.64 14.56 28.40
CA ARG A 4 -10.38 14.13 27.82
C ARG A 4 -10.36 14.47 26.34
N VAL A 5 -9.31 15.15 25.89
CA VAL A 5 -9.07 15.40 24.47
C VAL A 5 -8.10 14.35 23.95
N VAL A 6 -8.46 13.73 22.83
CA VAL A 6 -7.64 12.76 22.10
C VAL A 6 -7.42 13.33 20.70
N GLU A 7 -6.15 13.44 20.29
CA GLU A 7 -5.77 13.96 18.98
C GLU A 7 -4.80 13.00 18.32
N SER A 8 -4.96 12.79 17.01
CA SER A 8 -4.06 11.96 16.23
C SER A 8 -4.12 12.34 14.74
N SER A 9 -3.21 11.77 13.97
CA SER A 9 -3.19 11.91 12.51
C SER A 9 -2.68 10.65 11.84
N VAL A 10 -3.09 10.46 10.59
CA VAL A 10 -2.59 9.43 9.69
C VAL A 10 -2.27 10.07 8.34
N MET A 11 -1.21 9.60 7.70
CA MET A 11 -0.79 10.09 6.39
C MET A 11 -0.50 8.93 5.45
N SER A 12 -0.99 8.99 4.21
CA SER A 12 -0.50 8.14 3.13
C SER A 12 0.47 8.92 2.26
N LEU A 13 1.52 8.24 1.77
CA LEU A 13 2.38 8.72 0.68
C LEU A 13 2.38 7.70 -0.46
N SER A 14 2.16 8.17 -1.69
CA SER A 14 2.25 7.36 -2.90
C SER A 14 3.58 7.56 -3.59
N TRP A 15 4.24 6.47 -3.98
CA TRP A 15 5.51 6.49 -4.70
C TRP A 15 5.55 5.39 -5.77
N ILE A 16 6.46 5.54 -6.74
CA ILE A 16 6.62 4.65 -7.89
C ILE A 16 7.84 3.74 -7.66
N PRO A 17 7.64 2.49 -7.25
CA PRO A 17 8.74 1.54 -7.12
C PRO A 17 9.34 1.19 -8.48
N SER A 18 10.65 0.92 -8.49
CA SER A 18 11.40 0.54 -9.70
C SER A 18 10.84 -0.69 -10.43
N GLU A 19 10.25 -1.59 -9.65
CA GLU A 19 9.72 -2.86 -10.07
C GLU A 19 8.25 -2.78 -10.51
N ALA A 20 7.53 -1.70 -10.19
CA ALA A 20 6.07 -1.64 -10.32
C ALA A 20 5.58 -1.46 -11.78
N ILE A 21 6.42 -0.94 -12.68
CA ILE A 21 6.05 -0.65 -14.08
C ILE A 21 6.59 -1.74 -15.02
N ARG A 22 5.76 -2.22 -15.95
CA ARG A 22 6.05 -3.35 -16.87
C ARG A 22 6.02 -2.94 -18.35
N GLY A 23 6.64 -3.77 -19.19
CA GLY A 23 6.53 -3.69 -20.67
C GLY A 23 6.88 -2.32 -21.26
N PHE A 24 6.11 -1.88 -22.26
CA PHE A 24 6.27 -0.57 -22.90
C PHE A 24 6.10 0.60 -21.93
N GLY A 25 5.47 0.41 -20.77
CA GLY A 25 5.37 1.42 -19.71
C GLY A 25 6.74 1.84 -19.14
N LYS A 26 7.79 1.01 -19.31
CA LYS A 26 9.16 1.36 -18.91
C LYS A 26 9.84 2.34 -19.84
N VAL A 27 9.35 2.52 -21.07
CA VAL A 27 10.03 3.30 -22.12
C VAL A 27 10.28 4.75 -21.67
N PRO A 28 9.31 5.50 -21.10
CA PRO A 28 9.56 6.85 -20.59
C PRO A 28 10.64 6.90 -19.50
N PHE A 29 10.73 5.89 -18.65
CA PHE A 29 11.73 5.81 -17.58
C PHE A 29 13.13 5.50 -18.14
N SER A 30 13.22 4.59 -19.11
CA SER A 30 14.49 4.26 -19.78
C SER A 30 15.05 5.38 -20.65
N LEU A 31 14.17 6.25 -21.17
CA LEU A 31 14.54 7.41 -21.99
C LEU A 31 14.84 8.67 -21.16
N GLY A 32 14.79 8.59 -19.83
CA GLY A 32 15.01 9.74 -18.92
C GLY A 32 13.85 10.73 -18.83
N VAL A 33 12.72 10.43 -19.48
CA VAL A 33 11.50 11.26 -19.46
C VAL A 33 10.82 11.20 -18.09
N SER A 34 10.94 10.08 -17.37
CA SER A 34 10.46 9.92 -15.99
C SER A 34 11.52 9.22 -15.15
N HIS A 35 11.36 9.21 -13.84
CA HIS A 35 12.25 8.52 -12.91
C HIS A 35 11.44 7.65 -11.94
N TYR A 36 12.04 6.53 -11.53
CA TYR A 36 11.53 5.78 -10.39
C TYR A 36 11.81 6.57 -9.10
N ASP A 37 10.97 6.37 -8.10
CA ASP A 37 11.18 7.00 -6.80
C ASP A 37 12.13 6.13 -5.98
N GLU A 38 13.04 6.78 -5.24
CA GLU A 38 13.75 6.06 -4.19
C GLU A 38 12.75 5.62 -3.11
N PRO A 39 12.87 4.39 -2.57
CA PRO A 39 11.98 3.93 -1.50
C PRO A 39 11.91 4.95 -0.38
N LEU A 40 10.68 5.21 0.09
CA LEU A 40 10.44 6.15 1.17
C LEU A 40 11.11 5.67 2.47
N PRO A 41 11.52 6.58 3.37
CA PRO A 41 12.04 6.18 4.66
C PRO A 41 10.93 5.56 5.51
N ALA A 42 11.29 4.66 6.41
CA ALA A 42 10.32 4.06 7.33
C ALA A 42 9.88 5.01 8.46
N GLN A 43 10.65 6.07 8.67
CA GLN A 43 10.36 7.13 9.60
C GLN A 43 10.38 8.44 8.80
N ILE A 44 9.34 9.25 8.94
CA ILE A 44 9.28 10.58 8.35
C ILE A 44 9.63 11.60 9.42
N ASP A 45 10.84 12.14 9.34
CA ASP A 45 11.27 13.25 10.22
C ASP A 45 10.90 14.61 9.63
N ASP A 46 10.96 14.75 8.31
CA ASP A 46 10.67 16.00 7.59
C ASP A 46 9.89 15.73 6.29
N PHE A 47 8.58 15.96 6.35
CA PHE A 47 7.68 15.80 5.22
C PHE A 47 7.97 16.82 4.09
N GLU A 48 8.31 18.06 4.42
CA GLU A 48 8.55 19.10 3.41
C GLU A 48 9.88 18.85 2.68
N ALA A 49 10.89 18.30 3.35
CA ALA A 49 12.10 17.84 2.68
C ALA A 49 11.81 16.71 1.67
N LEU A 50 10.98 15.73 2.04
CA LEU A 50 10.55 14.69 1.09
C LEU A 50 9.80 15.27 -0.10
N ARG A 51 8.95 16.29 0.13
CA ARG A 51 8.20 16.97 -0.92
C ARG A 51 9.12 17.75 -1.85
N GLY A 52 10.04 18.55 -1.30
CA GLY A 52 10.99 19.35 -2.08
C GLY A 52 11.98 18.51 -2.89
N ALA A 53 12.24 17.28 -2.46
CA ALA A 53 13.08 16.31 -3.17
C ALA A 53 12.31 15.41 -4.16
N ASP A 54 11.04 15.72 -4.48
CA ASP A 54 10.18 14.94 -5.38
C ASP A 54 10.12 13.43 -5.01
N ARG A 55 10.15 13.08 -3.72
CA ARG A 55 10.24 11.69 -3.23
C ARG A 55 8.93 10.91 -3.29
N PHE A 56 7.80 11.60 -3.48
CA PHE A 56 6.48 11.01 -3.58
C PHE A 56 5.66 11.73 -4.65
N ARG A 57 4.62 11.06 -5.14
CA ARG A 57 3.70 11.55 -6.19
C ARG A 57 2.43 12.14 -5.62
N PHE A 58 2.02 11.64 -4.47
CA PHE A 58 0.80 12.05 -3.80
C PHE A 58 0.92 11.82 -2.29
N ALA A 59 0.28 12.67 -1.49
CA ALA A 59 0.11 12.51 -0.05
C ALA A 59 -1.34 12.81 0.35
N ASN A 60 -1.93 11.98 1.21
CA ASN A 60 -3.21 12.28 1.87
C ASN A 60 -2.97 12.38 3.37
N ARG A 61 -3.27 13.53 3.99
CA ARG A 61 -3.19 13.69 5.44
C ARG A 61 -4.58 13.86 6.05
N LEU A 62 -4.88 13.02 7.04
CA LEU A 62 -6.07 13.10 7.86
C LEU A 62 -5.64 13.34 9.32
N SER A 63 -6.05 14.46 9.90
CA SER A 63 -5.82 14.76 11.33
C SER A 63 -7.15 14.99 12.02
N ALA A 64 -7.32 14.47 13.24
CA ALA A 64 -8.57 14.59 13.97
C ALA A 64 -8.34 14.81 15.46
N ALA A 65 -9.32 15.42 16.10
CA ALA A 65 -9.39 15.59 17.54
C ALA A 65 -10.81 15.32 18.03
N ALA A 66 -10.94 14.62 19.15
CA ALA A 66 -12.20 14.30 19.80
C ALA A 66 -12.11 14.61 21.30
N THR A 67 -13.18 15.15 21.87
CA THR A 67 -13.34 15.39 23.30
C THR A 67 -14.35 14.40 23.85
N PHE A 68 -13.94 13.63 24.86
CA PHE A 68 -14.76 12.64 25.54
C PHE A 68 -15.06 13.06 26.98
N GLY A 69 -16.22 12.68 27.51
CA GLY A 69 -16.50 12.71 28.94
C GLY A 69 -15.79 11.58 29.70
N ASP A 70 -15.80 11.65 31.03
CA ASP A 70 -15.26 10.59 31.90
C ASP A 70 -15.96 9.23 31.70
N ASP A 71 -17.19 9.24 31.22
CA ASP A 71 -18.02 8.07 30.87
C ASP A 71 -17.80 7.56 29.45
N GLY A 72 -16.91 8.21 28.68
CA GLY A 72 -16.63 7.88 27.29
C GLY A 72 -17.59 8.51 26.28
N GLU A 73 -18.54 9.35 26.71
CA GLU A 73 -19.44 10.07 25.81
C GLU A 73 -18.65 11.01 24.89
N LEU A 74 -18.93 11.00 23.58
CA LEU A 74 -18.34 11.95 22.64
C LEU A 74 -19.03 13.32 22.76
N LEU A 75 -18.29 14.33 23.25
CA LEU A 75 -18.81 15.67 23.49
C LEU A 75 -18.57 16.63 22.31
N ALA A 76 -17.44 16.47 21.61
CA ALA A 76 -17.09 17.30 20.46
C ALA A 76 -16.04 16.61 19.58
N PHE A 77 -15.99 16.94 18.30
CA PHE A 77 -14.93 16.52 17.41
C PHE A 77 -14.61 17.56 16.34
N ARG A 78 -13.44 17.41 15.72
CA ARG A 78 -13.04 18.10 14.50
C ARG A 78 -12.08 17.19 13.72
N TYR A 79 -12.08 17.30 12.40
CA TYR A 79 -11.02 16.69 11.61
C TYR A 79 -10.73 17.50 10.35
N THR A 80 -9.47 17.48 9.93
CA THR A 80 -8.93 18.30 8.85
C THR A 80 -8.19 17.42 7.86
N GLY A 81 -8.41 17.72 6.59
CA GLY A 81 -7.70 17.12 5.46
C GLY A 81 -6.46 17.87 5.02
N GLY A 82 -5.91 17.42 3.90
CA GLY A 82 -4.64 17.91 3.37
C GLY A 82 -4.08 16.96 2.32
N ALA A 83 -4.75 16.82 1.19
CA ALA A 83 -4.16 16.19 0.01
C ALA A 83 -3.11 17.08 -0.65
N VAL A 84 -1.95 16.50 -0.95
CA VAL A 84 -0.88 17.16 -1.71
C VAL A 84 -0.51 16.29 -2.90
N THR A 85 -0.54 16.87 -4.10
CA THR A 85 0.01 16.24 -5.30
C THR A 85 1.43 16.71 -5.54
N GLY A 86 2.35 15.77 -5.76
CA GLY A 86 3.74 16.06 -6.07
C GLY A 86 3.95 16.63 -7.47
N SER A 87 5.16 17.09 -7.73
CA SER A 87 5.65 17.46 -9.07
C SER A 87 6.33 16.28 -9.76
N THR A 88 6.50 16.38 -11.07
CA THR A 88 7.35 15.48 -11.85
C THR A 88 8.22 16.27 -12.80
N THR A 89 9.53 16.13 -12.63
CA THR A 89 10.52 16.76 -13.50
C THR A 89 10.92 15.79 -14.61
N VAL A 90 10.62 16.16 -15.85
CA VAL A 90 10.96 15.44 -17.09
C VAL A 90 12.24 16.02 -17.65
N ARG A 91 13.19 15.17 -18.07
CA ARG A 91 14.40 15.60 -18.78
C ARG A 91 14.50 14.90 -20.13
N LEU A 92 14.56 15.67 -21.22
CA LEU A 92 14.72 15.14 -22.58
C LEU A 92 15.79 15.94 -23.32
N GLY A 93 16.86 15.27 -23.77
CA GLY A 93 17.89 15.89 -24.60
C GLY A 93 18.57 17.12 -23.98
N GLY A 94 18.75 17.15 -22.66
CA GLY A 94 19.35 18.28 -21.93
C GLY A 94 18.38 19.39 -21.51
N LEU A 95 17.12 19.35 -21.98
CA LEU A 95 16.05 20.25 -21.54
C LEU A 95 15.25 19.60 -20.41
N GLY A 96 14.92 20.37 -19.38
CA GLY A 96 14.12 19.92 -18.23
C GLY A 96 12.82 20.72 -18.09
N ALA A 97 11.71 20.06 -17.81
CA ALA A 97 10.42 20.69 -17.50
C ALA A 97 9.76 20.01 -16.29
N THR A 98 9.26 20.80 -15.36
CA THR A 98 8.56 20.30 -14.15
C THR A 98 7.06 20.52 -14.30
N PHE A 99 6.30 19.45 -14.14
CA PHE A 99 4.85 19.44 -14.20
C PHE A 99 4.30 19.23 -12.80
N ALA A 100 3.36 20.06 -12.37
CA ALA A 100 2.68 19.86 -11.09
C ALA A 100 1.47 18.94 -11.28
N GLY A 101 1.27 18.02 -10.33
CA GLY A 101 -0.03 17.39 -10.18
C GLY A 101 -1.09 18.42 -9.77
N VAL A 102 -2.36 18.08 -10.00
CA VAL A 102 -3.49 18.93 -9.61
C VAL A 102 -4.29 18.20 -8.55
N ALA A 103 -4.18 18.69 -7.30
CA ALA A 103 -5.00 18.21 -6.20
C ALA A 103 -6.49 18.40 -6.51
N MET A 104 -7.29 17.42 -6.14
CA MET A 104 -8.74 17.52 -6.16
C MET A 104 -9.25 17.77 -4.73
N PRO A 105 -10.45 18.34 -4.56
CA PRO A 105 -11.00 18.60 -3.23
C PRO A 105 -11.07 17.31 -2.40
N ASP A 106 -10.64 17.38 -1.14
CA ASP A 106 -10.78 16.26 -0.22
C ASP A 106 -12.26 15.89 -0.06
N ILE A 107 -12.54 14.59 -0.04
CA ILE A 107 -13.87 14.05 0.26
C ILE A 107 -13.84 13.55 1.70
N GLN A 108 -14.69 14.16 2.52
CA GLN A 108 -14.76 13.94 3.95
C GLN A 108 -16.14 13.36 4.29
N ALA A 109 -16.17 12.18 4.91
CA ALA A 109 -17.42 11.50 5.28
C ALA A 109 -17.96 12.00 6.62
N GLU A 110 -19.27 11.90 6.84
CA GLU A 110 -19.81 12.14 8.19
C GLU A 110 -19.15 11.18 9.20
N PRO A 111 -18.61 11.66 10.33
CA PRO A 111 -17.96 10.78 11.29
C PRO A 111 -18.91 9.74 11.87
N VAL A 112 -18.43 8.51 11.98
CA VAL A 112 -19.19 7.41 12.60
C VAL A 112 -18.87 7.38 14.08
N VAL A 113 -19.89 7.55 14.92
CA VAL A 113 -19.76 7.56 16.38
C VAL A 113 -20.21 6.21 16.94
N GLY A 114 -19.43 5.65 17.86
CA GLY A 114 -19.80 4.48 18.63
C GLY A 114 -19.54 4.68 20.12
N ASP A 115 -19.70 3.62 20.89
CA ASP A 115 -19.53 3.65 22.34
C ASP A 115 -18.05 3.84 22.72
N GLY A 116 -17.70 5.02 23.22
CA GLY A 116 -16.33 5.38 23.59
C GLY A 116 -15.38 5.62 22.42
N TRP A 117 -15.87 5.81 21.18
CA TRP A 117 -15.02 6.09 20.03
C TRP A 117 -15.71 6.89 18.90
N VAL A 118 -14.89 7.51 18.05
CA VAL A 118 -15.34 8.18 16.82
C VAL A 118 -14.38 7.89 15.66
N ARG A 119 -14.92 7.62 14.47
CA ARG A 119 -14.16 7.33 13.25
C ARG A 119 -14.37 8.40 12.19
N PHE A 120 -13.27 8.88 11.65
CA PHE A 120 -13.19 9.83 10.55
C PHE A 120 -12.71 9.11 9.29
N THR A 121 -13.28 9.44 8.15
CA THR A 121 -12.87 8.88 6.85
C THR A 121 -12.67 10.00 5.84
N GLN A 122 -11.52 9.98 5.16
CA GLN A 122 -11.19 10.98 4.15
C GLN A 122 -10.52 10.36 2.94
N THR A 123 -11.05 10.68 1.76
CA THR A 123 -10.36 10.49 0.50
C THR A 123 -9.64 11.76 0.10
N GLY A 124 -8.34 11.64 -0.10
CA GLY A 124 -7.50 12.64 -0.75
C GLY A 124 -6.96 12.10 -2.07
N GLY A 125 -6.75 12.99 -3.05
CA GLY A 125 -6.16 12.60 -4.33
C GLY A 125 -6.06 13.74 -5.32
N GLY A 126 -5.69 13.39 -6.54
CA GLY A 126 -5.59 14.34 -7.62
C GLY A 126 -5.09 13.74 -8.91
N ARG A 127 -5.02 14.60 -9.93
CA ARG A 127 -4.43 14.26 -11.21
C ARG A 127 -2.92 14.31 -11.11
N THR A 128 -2.27 13.26 -11.58
CA THR A 128 -0.79 13.20 -11.63
C THR A 128 -0.21 14.21 -12.62
N ALA A 129 1.07 14.52 -12.43
CA ALA A 129 1.77 15.55 -13.20
C ALA A 129 1.91 15.26 -14.70
N LEU A 130 2.06 13.99 -15.09
CA LEU A 130 2.27 13.61 -16.49
C LEU A 130 0.99 13.12 -17.16
N PRO A 131 0.50 13.78 -18.21
CA PRO A 131 -0.65 13.30 -18.95
C PRO A 131 -0.28 12.07 -19.78
N LEU A 132 -1.17 11.09 -19.82
CA LEU A 132 -1.01 9.90 -20.66
C LEU A 132 -1.97 9.97 -21.86
N PRO A 133 -1.57 9.41 -23.02
CA PRO A 133 -2.47 9.29 -24.16
C PRO A 133 -3.61 8.33 -23.82
N ARG A 134 -4.84 8.78 -24.01
CA ARG A 134 -6.07 8.02 -23.80
C ARG A 134 -6.84 7.90 -25.10
N GLN A 135 -7.22 6.69 -25.48
CA GLN A 135 -8.06 6.49 -26.65
C GLN A 135 -9.47 7.04 -26.41
N THR A 136 -10.05 7.69 -27.40
CA THR A 136 -11.42 8.24 -27.34
C THR A 136 -12.26 7.71 -28.50
N ALA A 137 -13.56 7.55 -28.28
CA ALA A 137 -14.49 7.08 -29.32
C ALA A 137 -14.75 8.11 -30.43
N ARG A 138 -14.38 9.37 -30.22
CA ARG A 138 -14.57 10.47 -31.18
C ARG A 138 -13.22 11.08 -31.57
N PRO A 139 -13.10 11.65 -32.79
CA PRO A 139 -11.94 12.44 -33.19
C PRO A 139 -11.55 13.47 -32.12
N PRO A 140 -10.24 13.65 -31.82
CA PRO A 140 -9.07 13.11 -32.53
C PRO A 140 -8.68 11.66 -32.14
N TYR A 141 -9.57 10.87 -31.54
CA TYR A 141 -9.40 9.46 -31.13
C TYR A 141 -8.35 9.21 -30.06
N PHE A 142 -7.61 10.23 -29.67
CA PHE A 142 -6.83 10.25 -28.46
C PHE A 142 -6.97 11.60 -27.76
N ARG A 143 -6.87 11.60 -26.43
CA ARG A 143 -6.73 12.82 -25.62
C ARG A 143 -5.60 12.62 -24.62
N LEU A 144 -4.89 13.68 -24.31
CA LEU A 144 -3.95 13.68 -23.19
C LEU A 144 -4.72 13.91 -21.90
N GLN A 145 -4.60 12.98 -20.96
CA GLN A 145 -5.25 13.09 -19.66
C GLN A 145 -4.38 12.44 -18.59
N SER A 146 -4.10 13.19 -17.53
CA SER A 146 -3.45 12.66 -16.35
C SER A 146 -4.37 11.68 -15.62
N PRO A 147 -3.89 10.46 -15.32
CA PRO A 147 -4.61 9.55 -14.43
C PRO A 147 -4.77 10.17 -13.04
N VAL A 148 -5.80 9.71 -12.33
CA VAL A 148 -6.06 10.10 -10.95
C VAL A 148 -5.37 9.11 -10.01
N THR A 149 -4.74 9.65 -8.97
CA THR A 149 -4.21 8.89 -7.84
C THR A 149 -4.94 9.35 -6.59
N TRP A 150 -5.35 8.40 -5.76
CA TRP A 150 -6.02 8.68 -4.49
C TRP A 150 -5.71 7.61 -3.46
N SER A 151 -6.01 7.97 -2.22
CA SER A 151 -6.13 7.06 -1.09
C SER A 151 -7.26 7.53 -0.18
N THR A 152 -7.94 6.59 0.45
CA THR A 152 -8.98 6.81 1.44
C THR A 152 -8.48 6.27 2.77
N LEU A 153 -8.29 7.18 3.73
CA LEU A 153 -7.80 6.87 5.06
C LEU A 153 -8.96 6.86 6.04
N SER A 154 -8.88 5.97 7.03
CA SER A 154 -9.72 6.04 8.23
C SER A 154 -8.85 6.28 9.46
N LEU A 155 -9.38 7.06 10.41
CA LEU A 155 -8.78 7.34 11.72
C LEU A 155 -9.86 7.22 12.78
N THR A 156 -9.69 6.30 13.72
CA THR A 156 -10.59 6.08 14.86
C THR A 156 -9.91 6.55 16.14
N LEU A 157 -10.55 7.41 16.90
CA LEU A 157 -10.09 7.89 18.21
C LEU A 157 -10.96 7.27 19.31
N PHE A 158 -10.34 6.82 20.39
CA PHE A 158 -11.01 6.17 21.52
C PHE A 158 -10.89 7.03 22.79
N ALA A 159 -11.90 7.00 23.65
CA ALA A 159 -11.94 7.73 24.91
C ALA A 159 -10.79 7.35 25.87
N ASP A 160 -10.27 6.13 25.75
CA ASP A 160 -9.11 5.64 26.51
C ASP A 160 -7.77 6.26 26.07
N GLY A 161 -7.76 7.02 24.97
CA GLY A 161 -6.59 7.68 24.39
C GLY A 161 -5.93 6.92 23.24
N ARG A 162 -6.44 5.74 22.87
CA ARG A 162 -5.96 5.00 21.70
C ARG A 162 -6.39 5.70 20.39
N ALA A 163 -5.62 5.45 19.35
CA ALA A 163 -5.97 5.78 17.97
C ALA A 163 -5.70 4.57 17.08
N GLU A 164 -6.62 4.30 16.16
CA GLU A 164 -6.47 3.27 15.13
C GLU A 164 -6.60 3.90 13.75
N TYR A 165 -5.88 3.38 12.77
CA TYR A 165 -5.84 3.91 11.42
C TYR A 165 -5.88 2.79 10.40
N ASP A 166 -6.42 3.10 9.22
CA ASP A 166 -6.50 2.14 8.12
C ASP A 166 -6.44 2.84 6.75
N LEU A 167 -6.04 2.08 5.73
CA LEU A 167 -6.14 2.47 4.32
C LEU A 167 -7.32 1.71 3.71
N VAL A 168 -8.51 2.31 3.76
CA VAL A 168 -9.75 1.60 3.37
C VAL A 168 -9.98 1.59 1.86
N GLY A 169 -9.39 2.54 1.13
CA GLY A 169 -9.51 2.65 -0.32
C GLY A 169 -8.24 3.24 -0.94
N ALA A 170 -7.93 2.86 -2.17
CA ALA A 170 -6.79 3.43 -2.88
C ALA A 170 -6.85 3.18 -4.38
N SER A 171 -6.29 4.11 -5.15
CA SER A 171 -5.90 3.85 -6.54
C SER A 171 -4.95 2.64 -6.62
N THR A 172 -5.12 1.80 -7.63
CA THR A 172 -4.28 0.61 -7.82
C THR A 172 -2.81 0.93 -8.15
N PHE A 173 -2.48 2.20 -8.39
CA PHE A 173 -1.14 2.71 -8.61
C PHE A 173 -1.10 4.22 -8.32
N PRO A 174 0.02 4.81 -7.86
CA PRO A 174 1.27 4.19 -7.40
C PRO A 174 1.12 3.38 -6.11
N ARG A 175 2.22 2.88 -5.55
CA ARG A 175 2.22 2.17 -4.26
C ARG A 175 1.97 3.16 -3.14
N HIS A 176 1.09 2.83 -2.18
CA HIS A 176 0.76 3.68 -1.03
C HIS A 176 1.36 3.12 0.24
N TRP A 177 2.05 3.97 0.99
CA TRP A 177 2.55 3.67 2.33
C TRP A 177 1.84 4.58 3.33
N VAL A 178 1.44 4.04 4.48
CA VAL A 178 0.73 4.77 5.52
C VAL A 178 1.60 4.92 6.75
N TYR A 179 1.57 6.12 7.31
CA TYR A 179 2.34 6.54 8.47
C TYR A 179 1.42 7.00 9.59
N ASP A 180 1.78 6.66 10.82
CA ASP A 180 1.11 7.13 12.03
C ASP A 180 1.42 8.60 12.34
N ALA A 181 0.88 9.10 13.45
CA ALA A 181 1.09 10.48 13.90
C ALA A 181 2.54 10.81 14.28
N ALA A 182 3.35 9.79 14.60
CA ALA A 182 4.77 9.94 14.89
C ALA A 182 5.64 9.81 13.64
N GLY A 183 5.05 9.55 12.47
CA GLY A 183 5.76 9.40 11.21
C GLY A 183 6.32 8.00 10.99
N HIS A 184 5.95 6.99 11.79
CA HIS A 184 6.36 5.61 11.57
C HIS A 184 5.49 4.95 10.49
N LEU A 185 6.13 4.21 9.60
CA LEU A 185 5.48 3.39 8.59
C LEU A 185 4.73 2.21 9.24
N VAL A 186 3.44 2.11 8.99
CA VAL A 186 2.54 1.17 9.67
C VAL A 186 1.78 0.25 8.73
N LEU A 187 1.38 0.74 7.54
CA LEU A 187 0.64 -0.05 6.56
C LEU A 187 1.15 0.20 5.14
N LYS A 188 0.90 -0.75 4.23
CA LYS A 188 1.23 -0.63 2.80
C LYS A 188 0.12 -1.19 1.94
N SER A 189 -0.08 -0.59 0.76
CA SER A 189 -0.90 -1.20 -0.28
C SER A 189 -0.21 -2.46 -0.82
N GLY A 190 -0.93 -3.58 -0.82
CA GLY A 190 -0.45 -4.88 -1.26
C GLY A 190 -0.32 -5.02 -2.78
N ILE A 191 -1.02 -4.19 -3.55
CA ILE A 191 -1.12 -4.33 -5.01
C ILE A 191 -0.64 -3.06 -5.72
N THR A 192 0.05 -3.26 -6.85
CA THR A 192 0.38 -2.22 -7.83
C THR A 192 -0.02 -2.66 -9.25
N ASP A 193 -1.15 -2.16 -9.75
CA ASP A 193 -1.63 -2.41 -11.11
C ASP A 193 -1.55 -1.16 -11.99
N TRP A 194 -0.37 -0.97 -12.57
CA TRP A 194 -0.08 0.08 -13.54
C TRP A 194 -0.99 0.04 -14.77
N SER A 195 -1.31 -1.16 -15.27
CA SER A 195 -2.06 -1.31 -16.53
C SER A 195 -3.51 -0.87 -16.33
N SER A 196 -4.17 -1.32 -15.27
CA SER A 196 -5.50 -0.83 -14.90
C SER A 196 -5.48 0.67 -14.66
N TRP A 197 -4.50 1.17 -13.89
CA TRP A 197 -4.38 2.60 -13.59
C TRP A 197 -4.18 3.48 -14.83
N THR A 198 -3.31 3.09 -15.75
CA THR A 198 -3.07 3.81 -17.01
C THR A 198 -4.16 3.63 -18.05
N SER A 199 -5.06 2.68 -17.84
CA SER A 199 -6.24 2.43 -18.68
C SER A 199 -7.55 2.98 -18.09
N GLN A 200 -7.51 3.53 -16.85
CA GLN A 200 -8.63 4.21 -16.16
C GLN A 200 -9.56 4.95 -17.13
N PRO A 201 -10.79 4.45 -17.37
CA PRO A 201 -11.59 4.87 -18.51
C PRO A 201 -12.14 6.29 -18.34
N SER A 202 -12.37 6.74 -17.09
CA SER A 202 -12.77 8.10 -16.77
C SER A 202 -12.61 8.40 -15.28
N TRP A 203 -12.80 9.68 -14.91
CA TRP A 203 -12.91 10.11 -13.51
C TRP A 203 -14.13 9.50 -12.79
N ARG A 204 -15.11 8.94 -13.50
CA ARG A 204 -16.33 8.37 -12.87
C ARG A 204 -16.04 7.13 -12.04
N HIS A 205 -14.96 6.41 -12.36
CA HIS A 205 -14.47 5.24 -11.62
C HIS A 205 -13.41 5.65 -10.59
N THR A 206 -13.62 6.81 -9.97
CA THR A 206 -12.79 7.35 -8.90
C THR A 206 -13.72 7.92 -7.84
N PRO A 207 -13.22 8.25 -6.64
CA PRO A 207 -14.07 8.75 -5.56
C PRO A 207 -14.79 10.08 -5.88
N TRP A 208 -14.27 10.87 -6.82
CA TRP A 208 -14.95 12.09 -7.31
C TRP A 208 -16.03 11.81 -8.37
N GLY A 209 -16.20 10.55 -8.74
CA GLY A 209 -17.34 10.01 -9.46
C GLY A 209 -18.23 9.24 -8.52
N ASP A 210 -18.35 7.94 -8.77
CA ASP A 210 -19.30 7.07 -8.05
C ASP A 210 -18.63 5.83 -7.44
N GLU A 211 -17.28 5.75 -7.43
CA GLU A 211 -16.57 4.52 -7.08
C GLU A 211 -15.30 4.79 -6.26
N ASP A 212 -15.19 4.22 -5.05
CA ASP A 212 -13.93 4.09 -4.34
C ASP A 212 -13.47 2.63 -4.36
N SER A 213 -12.24 2.39 -4.80
CA SER A 213 -11.68 1.05 -4.92
C SER A 213 -11.12 0.58 -3.57
N PRO A 214 -11.56 -0.57 -3.03
CA PRO A 214 -11.04 -1.08 -1.78
C PRO A 214 -9.54 -1.33 -1.89
N ALA A 215 -8.79 -0.90 -0.87
CA ALA A 215 -7.36 -1.17 -0.82
C ALA A 215 -7.12 -2.53 -0.15
N LEU A 216 -6.32 -3.37 -0.79
CA LEU A 216 -5.73 -4.52 -0.09
C LEU A 216 -4.52 -4.02 0.69
N VAL A 217 -4.58 -4.11 2.01
CA VAL A 217 -3.58 -3.59 2.92
C VAL A 217 -2.83 -4.73 3.60
N VAL A 218 -1.52 -4.56 3.74
CA VAL A 218 -0.67 -5.44 4.53
C VAL A 218 0.10 -4.64 5.57
N ALA A 219 0.49 -5.29 6.66
CA ALA A 219 1.41 -4.72 7.62
C ALA A 219 2.74 -4.36 6.94
N ALA A 220 3.39 -3.29 7.41
CA ALA A 220 4.70 -2.92 6.90
C ALA A 220 5.78 -3.92 7.33
N GLU A 221 6.73 -4.22 6.43
CA GLU A 221 7.86 -5.10 6.74
C GLU A 221 8.84 -4.47 7.73
N THR A 222 9.56 -5.33 8.44
CA THR A 222 10.56 -4.97 9.45
C THR A 222 11.78 -4.26 8.85
N ALA A 223 12.57 -3.58 9.68
CA ALA A 223 13.79 -2.90 9.24
C ALA A 223 14.79 -3.84 8.56
N LEU A 224 14.91 -5.07 9.07
CA LEU A 224 15.80 -6.08 8.53
C LEU A 224 15.32 -6.60 7.16
N GLU A 225 14.02 -6.81 6.97
CA GLU A 225 13.45 -7.19 5.67
C GLU A 225 13.70 -6.13 4.61
N ARG A 226 13.59 -4.84 4.97
CA ARG A 226 13.92 -3.74 4.05
C ARG A 226 15.38 -3.77 3.62
N GLU A 227 16.29 -3.90 4.57
CA GLU A 227 17.73 -3.94 4.29
C GLU A 227 18.06 -5.10 3.34
N LEU A 228 17.50 -6.27 3.59
CA LEU A 228 17.71 -7.45 2.77
C LEU A 228 17.03 -7.35 1.40
N SER A 229 15.84 -6.74 1.32
CA SER A 229 15.17 -6.42 0.06
C SER A 229 16.05 -5.53 -0.81
N HIS A 230 16.62 -4.47 -0.23
CA HIS A 230 17.58 -3.61 -0.92
C HIS A 230 18.81 -4.38 -1.40
N HIS A 231 19.36 -5.28 -0.58
CA HIS A 231 20.49 -6.11 -0.96
C HIS A 231 20.13 -7.02 -2.13
N ILE A 232 19.04 -7.79 -2.05
CA ILE A 232 18.57 -8.72 -3.09
C ILE A 232 18.35 -7.98 -4.42
N MET A 233 17.73 -6.80 -4.37
CA MET A 233 17.44 -6.01 -5.57
C MET A 233 18.67 -5.33 -6.18
N ARG A 234 19.73 -5.10 -5.40
CA ARG A 234 20.94 -4.38 -5.82
C ARG A 234 22.22 -5.22 -5.89
N ALA A 235 22.17 -6.52 -5.59
CA ALA A 235 23.33 -7.44 -5.56
C ALA A 235 24.01 -7.71 -6.93
N GLY A 236 23.92 -6.80 -7.90
CA GLY A 236 24.60 -6.84 -9.19
C GLY A 236 24.05 -7.85 -10.20
N ARG A 237 23.45 -8.97 -9.75
CA ARG A 237 22.71 -9.92 -10.60
C ARG A 237 21.22 -9.62 -10.49
N ARG A 238 20.55 -9.47 -11.64
CA ARG A 238 19.08 -9.34 -11.64
C ARG A 238 18.47 -10.63 -11.06
N PRO A 239 17.65 -10.54 -10.00
CA PRO A 239 16.99 -11.72 -9.46
C PRO A 239 16.05 -12.31 -10.52
N GLN A 240 15.88 -13.63 -10.50
CA GLN A 240 14.84 -14.28 -11.28
C GLN A 240 13.49 -13.86 -10.71
N VAL A 241 12.55 -13.49 -11.58
CA VAL A 241 11.24 -12.99 -11.16
C VAL A 241 10.15 -13.91 -11.67
N ASP A 242 9.39 -14.48 -10.76
CA ASP A 242 8.30 -15.40 -11.04
C ASP A 242 6.95 -14.69 -10.80
N ASN A 243 5.94 -15.03 -11.61
CA ASN A 243 4.57 -14.52 -11.44
C ASN A 243 3.63 -15.69 -11.16
N LEU A 244 2.73 -15.50 -10.21
CA LEU A 244 1.74 -16.48 -9.77
C LEU A 244 0.34 -15.91 -9.93
N ALA A 245 -0.58 -16.73 -10.42
CA ALA A 245 -2.00 -16.40 -10.38
C ALA A 245 -2.55 -16.59 -8.95
N ALA A 246 -3.64 -15.89 -8.62
CA ALA A 246 -4.36 -16.13 -7.38
C ALA A 246 -4.75 -17.61 -7.25
N GLY A 247 -4.64 -18.16 -6.05
CA GLY A 247 -4.85 -19.58 -5.73
C GLY A 247 -3.63 -20.48 -5.99
N THR A 248 -2.54 -19.96 -6.56
CA THR A 248 -1.33 -20.78 -6.83
C THR A 248 -0.46 -20.89 -5.58
N GLU A 249 -0.05 -22.11 -5.23
CA GLU A 249 0.96 -22.35 -4.19
C GLU A 249 2.35 -21.94 -4.70
N LEU A 250 3.03 -21.04 -3.98
CA LEU A 250 4.43 -20.70 -4.23
C LEU A 250 5.36 -21.79 -3.70
N VAL A 251 5.10 -22.26 -2.47
CA VAL A 251 5.80 -23.38 -1.84
C VAL A 251 4.85 -24.14 -0.93
N ARG A 252 5.19 -25.39 -0.63
CA ARG A 252 4.40 -26.27 0.24
C ARG A 252 5.22 -26.71 1.45
N GLN A 253 4.60 -26.68 2.64
CA GLN A 253 5.21 -27.17 3.88
C GLN A 253 5.72 -28.62 3.72
N GLY A 254 6.86 -28.91 4.34
CA GLY A 254 7.50 -30.23 4.32
C GLY A 254 8.24 -30.56 3.02
N THR A 255 8.16 -29.72 1.98
CA THR A 255 8.94 -29.92 0.74
C THR A 255 10.35 -29.33 0.86
N PRO A 256 11.34 -29.84 0.11
CA PRO A 256 12.66 -29.22 0.04
C PRO A 256 12.61 -27.78 -0.52
N GLY A 257 13.48 -26.90 -0.03
CA GLY A 257 13.55 -25.49 -0.38
C GLY A 257 14.97 -24.93 -0.35
N ASP A 258 15.47 -24.52 -1.51
CA ASP A 258 16.84 -24.03 -1.75
C ASP A 258 16.92 -22.53 -2.08
N ALA A 259 15.79 -21.84 -2.02
CA ALA A 259 15.67 -20.43 -2.35
C ALA A 259 14.74 -19.70 -1.38
N LEU A 260 14.98 -18.40 -1.23
CA LEU A 260 14.06 -17.46 -0.62
C LEU A 260 13.38 -16.61 -1.69
N PHE A 261 12.31 -15.94 -1.29
CA PHE A 261 11.52 -15.09 -2.16
C PHE A 261 11.31 -13.73 -1.51
N LEU A 262 11.55 -12.67 -2.27
CA LEU A 262 11.14 -11.32 -1.95
C LEU A 262 9.82 -11.03 -2.67
N LEU A 263 8.77 -10.72 -1.92
CA LEU A 263 7.49 -10.35 -2.49
C LEU A 263 7.55 -8.94 -3.08
N LEU A 264 7.36 -8.82 -4.40
CA LEU A 264 7.44 -7.54 -5.12
C LEU A 264 6.07 -6.90 -5.31
N ASP A 265 5.03 -7.73 -5.44
CA ASP A 265 3.65 -7.32 -5.71
C ASP A 265 2.66 -8.43 -5.35
N GLY A 266 1.49 -8.06 -4.84
CA GLY A 266 0.44 -8.98 -4.41
C GLY A 266 0.57 -9.42 -2.95
N VAL A 267 -0.33 -10.33 -2.53
CA VAL A 267 -0.40 -10.85 -1.16
C VAL A 267 -0.32 -12.37 -1.14
N LEU A 268 0.53 -12.90 -0.25
CA LEU A 268 0.67 -14.32 0.04
C LEU A 268 0.02 -14.62 1.40
N GLY A 269 -0.75 -15.70 1.45
CA GLY A 269 -1.16 -16.33 2.69
C GLY A 269 -0.09 -17.30 3.18
N VAL A 270 0.15 -17.31 4.50
CA VAL A 270 1.09 -18.20 5.18
C VAL A 270 0.30 -19.21 6.01
N ASP A 271 0.36 -20.47 5.62
CA ASP A 271 -0.36 -21.56 6.26
C ASP A 271 0.63 -22.55 6.92
N VAL A 272 0.44 -22.84 8.20
CA VAL A 272 1.21 -23.84 8.96
C VAL A 272 0.25 -24.92 9.44
N ASP A 273 0.55 -26.18 9.12
CA ASP A 273 -0.29 -27.34 9.43
C ASP A 273 -1.76 -27.16 8.98
N GLY A 274 -1.94 -26.47 7.84
CA GLY A 274 -3.25 -26.19 7.24
C GLY A 274 -4.01 -25.02 7.86
N THR A 275 -3.43 -24.30 8.82
CA THR A 275 -4.03 -23.12 9.45
C THR A 275 -3.35 -21.85 8.97
N ARG A 276 -4.14 -20.86 8.49
CA ARG A 276 -3.65 -19.54 8.11
C ARG A 276 -3.18 -18.78 9.34
N ILE A 277 -1.89 -18.47 9.40
CA ILE A 277 -1.29 -17.74 10.53
C ILE A 277 -0.96 -16.29 10.20
N ALA A 278 -0.72 -15.96 8.93
CA ALA A 278 -0.36 -14.61 8.51
C ALA A 278 -0.69 -14.35 7.04
N GLU A 279 -0.78 -13.07 6.67
CA GLU A 279 -0.78 -12.60 5.29
C GLU A 279 0.37 -11.61 5.13
N VAL A 280 1.18 -11.81 4.09
CA VAL A 280 2.37 -11.00 3.82
C VAL A 280 2.25 -10.35 2.45
N GLY A 281 2.71 -9.11 2.34
CA GLY A 281 2.68 -8.35 1.10
C GLY A 281 4.05 -7.83 0.68
N PRO A 282 4.09 -6.85 -0.24
CA PRO A 282 5.33 -6.47 -0.89
C PRO A 282 6.37 -5.90 0.08
N GLY A 283 7.62 -6.35 -0.08
CA GLY A 283 8.72 -6.08 0.85
C GLY A 283 9.07 -7.27 1.73
N ALA A 284 8.10 -8.17 1.99
CA ALA A 284 8.31 -9.35 2.83
C ALA A 284 9.30 -10.34 2.18
N ILE A 285 10.14 -10.94 3.03
CA ILE A 285 11.07 -12.01 2.64
C ILE A 285 10.58 -13.32 3.25
N VAL A 286 10.34 -14.31 2.39
CA VAL A 286 9.79 -15.61 2.80
C VAL A 286 10.65 -16.76 2.32
N GLY A 287 10.61 -17.87 3.07
CA GLY A 287 11.36 -19.08 2.74
C GLY A 287 12.81 -19.08 3.19
N GLU A 288 13.22 -18.09 3.98
CA GLU A 288 14.50 -17.97 4.67
C GLU A 288 14.76 -19.14 5.62
N ARG A 289 13.72 -19.69 6.26
CA ARG A 289 13.85 -20.79 7.23
C ARG A 289 14.34 -22.07 6.58
N SER A 290 13.87 -22.43 5.40
CA SER A 290 14.34 -23.66 4.74
C SER A 290 15.80 -23.57 4.37
N LEU A 291 16.31 -22.36 4.11
CA LEU A 291 17.73 -22.16 3.90
C LEU A 291 18.53 -22.44 5.17
N LEU A 292 18.01 -22.17 6.36
CA LEU A 292 18.73 -22.30 7.64
C LEU A 292 18.50 -23.65 8.35
N GLU A 293 17.30 -24.21 8.27
CA GLU A 293 16.77 -25.29 9.12
C GLU A 293 16.68 -26.63 8.36
N GLY A 294 17.78 -27.06 7.73
CA GLY A 294 17.85 -28.41 7.15
C GLY A 294 17.13 -28.60 5.81
N GLY A 295 16.79 -27.51 5.11
CA GLY A 295 16.37 -27.57 3.72
C GLY A 295 14.87 -27.77 3.48
N LEU A 296 14.03 -27.95 4.51
CA LEU A 296 12.59 -28.15 4.34
C LEU A 296 11.78 -26.87 4.58
N ARG A 297 10.68 -26.69 3.86
CA ARG A 297 9.73 -25.60 4.04
C ARG A 297 8.92 -25.77 5.32
N THR A 298 8.85 -24.72 6.13
CA THR A 298 8.14 -24.72 7.43
C THR A 298 6.68 -24.28 7.32
N ALA A 299 6.29 -23.68 6.19
CA ALA A 299 4.93 -23.24 5.91
C ALA A 299 4.60 -23.43 4.42
N THR A 300 3.31 -23.50 4.11
CA THR A 300 2.77 -23.39 2.75
C THR A 300 2.50 -21.92 2.46
N LEU A 301 2.91 -21.44 1.29
CA LEU A 301 2.67 -20.07 0.85
C LEU A 301 1.75 -20.09 -0.36
N THR A 302 0.60 -19.42 -0.27
CA THR A 302 -0.42 -19.41 -1.33
C THR A 302 -0.70 -17.99 -1.79
N ALA A 303 -0.70 -17.75 -3.10
CA ALA A 303 -1.06 -16.46 -3.67
C ALA A 303 -2.54 -16.15 -3.46
N LEU A 304 -2.87 -15.12 -2.68
CA LEU A 304 -4.25 -14.67 -2.47
C LEU A 304 -4.70 -13.72 -3.59
N THR A 305 -3.73 -13.02 -4.18
CA THR A 305 -3.89 -12.21 -5.40
C THR A 305 -2.98 -12.73 -6.50
N ALA A 306 -3.00 -12.12 -7.68
CA ALA A 306 -1.85 -12.24 -8.56
C ALA A 306 -0.61 -11.74 -7.81
N VAL A 307 0.45 -12.53 -7.80
CA VAL A 307 1.67 -12.29 -7.01
C VAL A 307 2.88 -12.27 -7.93
N ARG A 308 3.85 -11.43 -7.59
CA ARG A 308 5.16 -11.39 -8.22
C ARG A 308 6.24 -11.45 -7.17
N VAL A 309 7.18 -12.38 -7.34
CA VAL A 309 8.27 -12.60 -6.39
C VAL A 309 9.62 -12.57 -7.08
N ALA A 310 10.63 -11.98 -6.44
CA ALA A 310 12.03 -12.17 -6.79
C ALA A 310 12.56 -13.40 -6.05
N ARG A 311 12.99 -14.41 -6.78
CA ARG A 311 13.64 -15.61 -6.24
C ARG A 311 15.14 -15.36 -6.11
N ALA A 312 15.68 -15.64 -4.93
CA ALA A 312 17.11 -15.58 -4.65
C ALA A 312 17.59 -16.89 -4.03
N GLY A 313 18.72 -17.40 -4.54
CA GLY A 313 19.40 -18.54 -3.95
C GLY A 313 20.13 -18.16 -2.66
N ARG A 314 20.59 -19.17 -1.93
CA ARG A 314 21.36 -19.00 -0.68
C ARG A 314 22.64 -18.17 -0.84
N ASP A 315 23.24 -18.20 -2.01
CA ASP A 315 24.47 -17.49 -2.36
C ASP A 315 24.28 -15.97 -2.53
N ALA A 316 23.02 -15.51 -2.65
CA ALA A 316 22.70 -14.11 -2.88
C ALA A 316 22.49 -13.29 -1.59
N VAL A 317 22.49 -13.92 -0.39
CA VAL A 317 22.10 -13.26 0.86
C VAL A 317 22.94 -13.73 2.05
N ASP A 318 23.26 -12.81 2.97
CA ASP A 318 24.01 -13.09 4.20
C ASP A 318 23.22 -14.00 5.16
N LEU A 319 23.83 -15.14 5.54
CA LEU A 319 23.26 -16.12 6.47
C LEU A 319 22.99 -15.56 7.87
N ALA A 320 23.81 -14.61 8.35
CA ALA A 320 23.61 -14.00 9.66
C ALA A 320 22.31 -13.17 9.69
N ALA A 321 22.06 -12.41 8.62
CA ALA A 321 20.86 -11.62 8.45
C ALA A 321 19.61 -12.52 8.31
N LEU A 322 19.69 -13.61 7.55
CA LEU A 322 18.61 -14.60 7.46
C LEU A 322 18.29 -15.21 8.82
N ALA A 323 19.30 -15.52 9.64
CA ALA A 323 19.08 -16.10 10.97
C ALA A 323 18.42 -15.14 11.96
N GLN A 324 18.59 -13.83 11.77
CA GLN A 324 17.88 -12.83 12.55
C GLN A 324 16.42 -12.69 12.08
N LEU A 325 16.17 -12.69 10.77
CA LEU A 325 14.80 -12.71 10.21
C LEU A 325 13.99 -13.89 10.72
N ALA A 326 14.53 -15.11 10.59
CA ALA A 326 13.85 -16.34 11.01
C ALA A 326 13.45 -16.32 12.50
N ARG A 327 14.26 -15.66 13.36
CA ARG A 327 13.95 -15.47 14.79
C ARG A 327 12.84 -14.44 15.04
N GLY A 328 12.65 -13.48 14.13
CA GLY A 328 11.52 -12.54 14.15
C GLY A 328 10.22 -13.26 13.84
N HIS A 329 10.15 -13.91 12.68
CA HIS A 329 8.94 -14.63 12.24
C HIS A 329 8.48 -15.70 13.23
N ARG A 330 9.41 -16.42 13.89
CA ARG A 330 9.05 -17.43 14.89
C ARG A 330 8.33 -16.84 16.12
N ARG A 331 8.60 -15.58 16.49
CA ARG A 331 7.88 -14.93 17.59
C ARG A 331 6.47 -14.55 17.17
N GLU A 332 6.31 -14.08 15.94
CA GLU A 332 5.02 -13.72 15.36
C GLU A 332 4.10 -14.95 15.23
N GLU A 333 4.66 -16.13 14.94
CA GLU A 333 3.97 -17.43 15.03
C GLU A 333 3.49 -17.76 16.46
N GLY A 334 4.30 -17.43 17.48
CA GLY A 334 4.04 -17.77 18.88
C GLY A 334 3.06 -16.83 19.60
N ASP A 335 2.99 -15.56 19.20
CA ASP A 335 2.04 -14.57 19.73
C ASP A 335 0.63 -14.67 19.10
N GLY A 336 0.46 -15.57 18.11
CA GLY A 336 -0.83 -15.85 17.44
C GLY A 336 -1.82 -16.70 18.23
N ALA A 337 -1.73 -16.77 19.57
CA ALA A 337 -2.78 -17.36 20.40
C ALA A 337 -4.04 -16.46 20.38
N PRO A 338 -5.27 -17.00 20.34
CA PRO A 338 -6.48 -16.21 20.19
C PRO A 338 -6.80 -15.45 21.49
N GLY A 339 -6.17 -14.30 21.67
CA GLY A 339 -6.63 -13.23 22.56
C GLY A 339 -7.66 -12.40 21.82
N GLU A 340 -8.78 -12.11 22.48
CA GLU A 340 -9.96 -11.40 21.97
C GLU A 340 -9.62 -10.08 21.26
N THR A 341 -9.29 -10.15 19.97
CA THR A 341 -9.39 -9.01 19.06
C THR A 341 -10.79 -9.04 18.46
N GLY A 342 -11.63 -8.04 18.79
CA GLY A 342 -12.89 -7.79 18.12
C GLY A 342 -12.73 -7.75 16.60
N PRO A 343 -13.81 -7.97 15.83
CA PRO A 343 -13.73 -8.42 14.45
C PRO A 343 -12.94 -7.44 13.59
N ARG A 344 -11.72 -7.84 13.20
CA ARG A 344 -11.02 -7.25 12.06
C ARG A 344 -11.92 -7.45 10.85
N GLY A 345 -12.24 -6.36 10.17
CA GLY A 345 -13.16 -6.35 9.04
C GLY A 345 -12.80 -7.45 8.05
N ALA A 346 -13.70 -8.40 7.88
CA ALA A 346 -13.61 -9.37 6.81
C ALA A 346 -13.47 -8.62 5.49
N VAL A 347 -12.45 -8.98 4.70
CA VAL A 347 -12.32 -8.55 3.31
C VAL A 347 -13.56 -9.05 2.56
N SER A 348 -14.54 -8.17 2.38
CA SER A 348 -15.70 -8.47 1.55
C SER A 348 -15.26 -8.44 0.10
N ALA A 349 -15.19 -9.61 -0.52
CA ALA A 349 -15.13 -9.71 -1.97
C ALA A 349 -16.41 -9.08 -2.53
N ALA A 350 -16.30 -7.85 -3.04
CA ALA A 350 -17.41 -7.17 -3.67
C ALA A 350 -17.85 -7.96 -4.91
N THR A 351 -19.00 -8.62 -4.80
CA THR A 351 -19.73 -9.15 -5.96
C THR A 351 -20.26 -7.95 -6.74
N PRO A 352 -20.05 -7.85 -8.07
CA PRO A 352 -20.56 -6.72 -8.84
C PRO A 352 -22.09 -6.71 -8.80
N ALA A 353 -22.67 -5.62 -8.30
CA ALA A 353 -24.12 -5.43 -8.27
C ALA A 353 -24.68 -5.41 -9.71
N ALA A 354 -25.73 -6.19 -9.92
CA ALA A 354 -26.44 -6.31 -11.19
C ALA A 354 -26.95 -4.94 -11.68
N ARG A 355 -26.79 -4.69 -13.00
CA ARG A 355 -27.38 -3.56 -13.72
C ARG A 355 -28.88 -3.46 -13.40
N ARG A 356 -29.31 -2.31 -12.88
CA ARG A 356 -30.73 -1.93 -12.94
C ARG A 356 -31.05 -1.52 -14.36
N GLU A 357 -31.89 -2.30 -15.02
CA GLU A 357 -32.52 -1.91 -16.28
C GLU A 357 -33.44 -0.70 -16.05
N SER A 358 -33.22 0.34 -16.85
CA SER A 358 -34.05 1.54 -16.92
C SER A 358 -35.37 1.19 -17.60
N VAL A 359 -36.47 1.22 -16.85
CA VAL A 359 -37.83 1.23 -17.41
C VAL A 359 -38.17 2.68 -17.77
N THR A 360 -38.32 2.92 -19.07
CA THR A 360 -38.94 4.11 -19.66
C THR A 360 -40.44 4.14 -19.38
N ALA A 361 -40.94 5.30 -18.99
CA ALA A 361 -42.29 5.77 -19.32
C ALA A 361 -42.17 7.25 -19.75
#